data_AF-A0A7J7FMM4-F1
#
_entry.id   AF-A0A7J7FMM4-F1
#
_cell.length_a   1.000
_cell.length_b   1.000
_cell.length_c   1.000
_cell.angle_alpha   90.00
_cell.angle_beta   90.00
_cell.angle_gamma   90.00
#
_symmetry.space_group_name_H-M   'P 1'
#
loop_
_entity.id
_entity.type
_entity.pdbx_description
1 polymer ?
#
loop_
_entity_poly.entity_id
_entity_poly.type
_entity_poly.pdbx_seq_one_letter_code
_entity_poly.pdbx_strand_id
1 'polypeptide(L)'
;MFLSALLTLLSASLFLPGLPPQAYHSSLMDPDTKLIGNMALLPIRSQFKGPAPRETKDTDIVDEAIYYFKANVFFKNYEIKNEADRTLIYITLYISECLKKLQKCNSKSQGEKEMYTLGITNFPIPGEPGFPLNAIYAKPANKQEDEVMRAYLQQLRQETGLRLCEKVFDPQNDKPSKWWTCFVKRQFMNKSLSGPGQ
;
A
#
# COMPACT_ATOMS: atom_id res chain seq x y z
N MET A 1 14.23 20.84 12.01
CA MET A 1 14.05 20.50 13.44
C MET A 1 12.77 19.71 13.71
N PHE A 2 11.58 20.14 13.29
CA PHE A 2 10.33 19.41 13.58
C PHE A 2 10.16 18.05 12.88
N LEU A 3 10.68 17.84 11.66
CA LEU A 3 10.63 16.52 11.01
C LEU A 3 11.57 15.52 11.71
N SER A 4 12.70 16.00 12.21
CA SER A 4 13.58 15.24 13.11
C SER A 4 12.83 14.95 14.41
N ALA A 5 12.14 15.92 15.01
CA ALA A 5 11.34 15.68 16.22
C ALA A 5 10.18 14.70 16.00
N LEU A 6 9.51 14.71 14.84
CA LEU A 6 8.47 13.73 14.49
C LEU A 6 9.04 12.34 14.22
N LEU A 7 10.20 12.25 13.55
CA LEU A 7 10.97 11.00 13.47
C LEU A 7 11.44 10.54 14.85
N THR A 8 11.79 11.48 15.73
CA THR A 8 12.27 11.19 17.10
C THR A 8 11.11 10.76 17.99
N LEU A 9 9.90 11.29 17.79
CA LEU A 9 8.68 10.91 18.50
C LEU A 9 8.08 9.60 17.96
N LEU A 10 8.10 9.39 16.64
CA LEU A 10 7.79 8.10 16.03
C LEU A 10 8.82 7.04 16.49
N SER A 11 10.11 7.38 16.56
CA SER A 11 11.11 6.50 17.16
C SER A 11 10.89 6.33 18.66
N ALA A 12 10.55 7.36 19.43
CA ALA A 12 10.38 7.24 20.88
C ALA A 12 9.15 6.41 21.26
N SER A 13 8.11 6.41 20.43
CA SER A 13 6.89 5.61 20.65
C SER A 13 7.05 4.15 20.17
N LEU A 14 7.99 3.91 19.25
CA LEU A 14 8.31 2.59 18.67
C LEU A 14 9.51 1.89 19.32
N PHE A 15 10.35 2.63 20.03
CA PHE A 15 11.57 2.14 20.65
C PHE A 15 11.38 2.10 22.16
N LEU A 16 10.80 1.00 22.65
CA LEU A 16 11.10 0.56 24.00
C LEU A 16 12.63 0.36 24.07
N PRO A 17 13.34 0.98 25.03
CA PRO A 17 14.78 0.82 25.14
C PRO A 17 15.12 -0.67 25.33
N GLY A 18 15.77 -1.29 24.33
CA GLY A 18 16.25 -2.66 24.38
C GLY A 18 15.66 -3.65 23.37
N LEU A 19 14.58 -3.31 22.65
CA LEU A 19 14.04 -4.15 21.57
C LEU A 19 14.30 -3.51 20.20
N PRO A 20 14.77 -4.27 19.19
CA PRO A 20 14.89 -3.73 17.83
C PRO A 20 13.49 -3.31 17.34
N PRO A 21 13.36 -2.15 16.68
CA PRO A 21 12.09 -1.74 16.11
C PRO A 21 11.60 -2.83 15.15
N GLN A 22 10.35 -3.25 15.31
CA GLN A 22 9.73 -4.26 14.45
C GLN A 22 8.76 -3.58 13.47
N ALA A 23 8.69 -4.10 12.25
CA ALA A 23 7.68 -3.66 11.30
C ALA A 23 6.28 -4.10 11.76
N TYR A 24 5.25 -3.38 11.33
CA TYR A 24 3.87 -3.73 11.62
C TYR A 24 3.34 -4.72 10.59
N HIS A 25 2.69 -5.77 11.08
CA HIS A 25 2.14 -6.88 10.30
C HIS A 25 0.62 -6.82 10.25
N SER A 26 0.02 -7.46 9.25
CA SER A 26 -1.43 -7.55 9.18
C SER A 26 -1.97 -8.49 10.26
N SER A 27 -3.07 -8.09 10.88
CA SER A 27 -3.80 -8.88 11.87
C SER A 27 -5.09 -9.51 11.32
N LEU A 28 -5.36 -9.34 10.03
CA LEU A 28 -6.64 -9.69 9.38
C LEU A 28 -6.67 -11.09 8.74
N MET A 29 -5.68 -11.93 9.04
CA MET A 29 -5.62 -13.29 8.50
C MET A 29 -6.61 -14.19 9.24
N ASP A 30 -7.69 -14.60 8.56
CA ASP A 30 -8.65 -15.59 9.07
C ASP A 30 -8.37 -16.99 8.47
N PRO A 31 -8.70 -18.10 9.17
CA PRO A 31 -8.44 -19.47 8.68
C PRO A 31 -9.06 -19.79 7.31
N ASP A 32 -10.22 -19.21 7.01
CA ASP A 32 -10.96 -19.43 5.75
C ASP A 32 -10.56 -18.44 4.63
N THR A 33 -9.52 -17.64 4.85
CA THR A 33 -9.05 -16.65 3.89
C THR A 33 -8.54 -17.35 2.63
N LYS A 34 -9.21 -17.08 1.51
CA LYS A 34 -8.77 -17.57 0.20
C LYS A 34 -7.46 -16.90 -0.21
N LEU A 35 -6.68 -17.60 -1.02
CA LEU A 35 -5.42 -17.09 -1.55
C LEU A 35 -5.51 -16.83 -3.06
N ILE A 36 -4.67 -15.91 -3.52
CA ILE A 36 -4.39 -15.68 -4.93
C ILE A 36 -2.87 -15.63 -5.10
N GLY A 37 -2.29 -16.62 -5.78
CA GLY A 37 -0.88 -16.97 -5.63
C GLY A 37 -0.57 -17.32 -4.17
N ASN A 38 0.33 -16.56 -3.56
CA ASN A 38 0.63 -16.64 -2.12
C ASN A 38 0.24 -15.35 -1.36
N MET A 39 -0.68 -14.56 -1.92
CA MET A 39 -1.28 -13.39 -1.27
C MET A 39 -2.65 -13.77 -0.70
N ALA A 40 -3.01 -13.17 0.43
CA ALA A 40 -4.35 -13.31 0.97
C ALA A 40 -5.34 -12.47 0.17
N LEU A 41 -6.41 -13.11 -0.33
CA LEU A 41 -7.53 -12.46 -1.01
C LEU A 41 -8.48 -11.89 0.05
N LEU A 42 -8.01 -10.87 0.77
CA LEU A 42 -8.73 -10.26 1.89
C LEU A 42 -9.94 -9.44 1.41
N PRO A 43 -11.05 -9.45 2.16
CA PRO A 43 -12.19 -8.59 1.89
C PRO A 43 -11.80 -7.10 1.98
N ILE A 44 -12.47 -6.26 1.20
CA ILE A 44 -12.35 -4.80 1.30
C ILE A 44 -13.72 -4.13 1.16
N ARG A 45 -13.89 -2.99 1.82
CA ARG A 45 -15.06 -2.13 1.66
C ARG A 45 -14.85 -1.23 0.45
N SER A 46 -15.24 -1.69 -0.74
CA SER A 46 -15.02 -0.95 -1.98
C SER A 46 -16.26 -0.87 -2.84
N GLN A 47 -16.40 0.23 -3.58
CA GLN A 47 -17.39 0.37 -4.67
C GLN A 47 -16.83 -0.09 -6.02
N PHE A 48 -15.51 -0.30 -6.12
CA PHE A 48 -14.86 -0.73 -7.35
C PHE A 48 -15.11 -2.22 -7.60
N LYS A 49 -15.37 -2.57 -8.86
CA LYS A 49 -15.56 -3.97 -9.27
C LYS A 49 -14.24 -4.73 -9.15
N GLY A 50 -14.32 -5.96 -8.66
CA GLY A 50 -13.19 -6.88 -8.61
C GLY A 50 -13.52 -8.14 -7.79
N PRO A 51 -12.55 -9.04 -7.66
CA PRO A 51 -12.75 -10.35 -7.03
C PRO A 51 -12.65 -10.32 -5.50
N ALA A 52 -12.30 -9.18 -4.87
CA ALA A 52 -12.24 -9.10 -3.42
C ALA A 52 -13.61 -9.39 -2.81
N PRO A 53 -13.69 -10.22 -1.75
CA PRO A 53 -14.91 -10.38 -0.98
C PRO A 53 -15.39 -9.05 -0.41
N ARG A 54 -16.70 -8.95 -0.13
CA ARG A 54 -17.25 -7.76 0.55
C ARG A 54 -16.86 -7.80 2.02
N GLU A 55 -16.24 -6.74 2.50
CA GLU A 55 -16.01 -6.56 3.93
C GLU A 55 -17.31 -6.13 4.64
N THR A 56 -17.54 -6.67 5.83
CA THR A 56 -18.68 -6.34 6.70
C THR A 56 -18.25 -5.59 7.96
N LYS A 57 -16.97 -5.66 8.31
CA LYS A 57 -16.34 -4.95 9.42
C LYS A 57 -16.04 -3.49 9.04
N ASP A 58 -15.71 -2.67 10.03
CA ASP A 58 -15.40 -1.24 9.82
C ASP A 58 -14.01 -0.98 9.24
N THR A 59 -13.11 -1.95 9.39
CA THR A 59 -11.70 -1.89 9.00
C THR A 59 -11.33 -3.03 8.07
N ASP A 60 -10.58 -2.74 7.02
CA ASP A 60 -10.01 -3.73 6.10
C ASP A 60 -8.50 -3.55 5.92
N ILE A 61 -7.90 -4.36 5.03
CA ILE A 61 -6.46 -4.36 4.77
C ILE A 61 -5.94 -3.03 4.19
N VAL A 62 -6.80 -2.25 3.51
CA VAL A 62 -6.42 -0.93 2.98
C VAL A 62 -6.33 0.06 4.14
N ASP A 63 -7.24 -0.02 5.11
CA ASP A 63 -7.17 0.80 6.33
C ASP A 63 -5.91 0.47 7.16
N GLU A 64 -5.62 -0.82 7.38
CA GLU A 64 -4.38 -1.25 8.06
C GLU A 64 -3.13 -0.71 7.33
N ALA A 65 -3.08 -0.83 6.01
CA ALA A 65 -1.95 -0.36 5.22
C ALA A 65 -1.74 1.16 5.34
N ILE A 66 -2.80 1.95 5.24
CA ILE A 66 -2.74 3.41 5.37
C ILE A 66 -2.34 3.80 6.81
N TYR A 67 -2.86 3.08 7.82
CA TYR A 67 -2.54 3.31 9.22
C TYR A 67 -1.06 3.02 9.52
N TYR A 68 -0.53 1.89 9.07
CA TYR A 68 0.85 1.48 9.31
C TYR A 68 1.88 2.16 8.40
N PHE A 69 1.46 2.75 7.27
CA PHE A 69 2.36 3.28 6.23
C PHE A 69 3.50 4.15 6.78
N LYS A 70 3.17 5.15 7.62
CA LYS A 70 4.16 6.14 8.10
C LYS A 70 5.27 5.51 8.95
N ALA A 71 5.02 4.36 9.58
CA ALA A 71 6.04 3.59 10.27
C ALA A 71 6.71 2.58 9.33
N ASN A 72 5.92 1.78 8.61
CA ASN A 72 6.42 0.69 7.76
C ASN A 72 7.37 1.18 6.67
N VAL A 73 7.14 2.37 6.08
CA VAL A 73 7.95 2.90 4.97
C VAL A 73 9.44 3.10 5.30
N PHE A 74 9.83 3.11 6.59
CA PHE A 74 11.23 3.22 7.00
C PHE A 74 11.98 1.88 7.05
N PHE A 75 11.26 0.75 7.06
CA PHE A 75 11.88 -0.55 7.22
C PHE A 75 12.47 -1.06 5.90
N LYS A 76 13.72 -1.53 5.96
CA LYS A 76 14.44 -2.15 4.84
C LYS A 76 14.26 -3.66 4.80
N ASN A 77 14.05 -4.27 5.97
CA ASN A 77 13.81 -5.69 6.14
C ASN A 77 12.39 -5.86 6.68
N TYR A 78 11.68 -6.86 6.16
CA TYR A 78 10.33 -7.21 6.59
C TYR A 78 10.20 -8.72 6.55
N GLU A 79 9.96 -9.35 7.70
CA GLU A 79 9.72 -10.78 7.80
C GLU A 79 8.25 -11.07 7.45
N ILE A 80 7.99 -11.94 6.47
CA ILE A 80 6.61 -12.28 6.13
C ILE A 80 6.12 -13.34 7.11
N LYS A 81 5.13 -13.00 7.96
CA LYS A 81 4.55 -13.94 8.94
C LYS A 81 3.46 -14.81 8.34
N ASN A 82 2.70 -14.26 7.39
CA ASN A 82 1.59 -14.95 6.71
C ASN A 82 1.29 -14.32 5.34
N GLU A 83 0.27 -14.82 4.65
CA GLU A 83 -0.14 -14.36 3.32
C GLU A 83 -0.78 -12.96 3.34
N ALA A 84 -1.36 -12.53 4.46
CA ALA A 84 -1.94 -11.19 4.62
C ALA A 84 -0.84 -10.11 4.61
N ASP A 85 0.33 -10.40 5.15
CA ASP A 85 1.51 -9.52 5.05
C ASP A 85 1.89 -9.25 3.59
N ARG A 86 1.74 -10.21 2.68
CA ARG A 86 2.04 -9.97 1.25
C ARG A 86 1.03 -9.00 0.61
N THR A 87 -0.23 -9.04 1.03
CA THR A 87 -1.22 -8.05 0.61
C THR A 87 -0.89 -6.67 1.20
N LEU A 88 -0.54 -6.61 2.48
CA LEU A 88 -0.12 -5.38 3.17
C LEU A 88 1.12 -4.73 2.53
N ILE A 89 2.14 -5.53 2.19
CA ILE A 89 3.36 -5.08 1.52
C ILE A 89 3.02 -4.46 0.16
N TYR A 90 2.17 -5.11 -0.65
CA TYR A 90 1.78 -4.59 -1.95
C TYR A 90 1.12 -3.21 -1.84
N ILE A 91 0.15 -3.07 -0.93
CA ILE A 91 -0.56 -1.80 -0.71
C ILE A 91 0.41 -0.73 -0.20
N THR A 92 1.32 -1.08 0.71
CA THR A 92 2.35 -0.16 1.24
C THR A 92 3.26 0.39 0.13
N LEU A 93 3.69 -0.46 -0.80
CA LEU A 93 4.44 -0.03 -1.98
C LEU A 93 3.58 0.87 -2.88
N TYR A 94 2.33 0.51 -3.09
CA TYR A 94 1.41 1.28 -3.93
C TYR A 94 1.10 2.67 -3.37
N ILE A 95 0.94 2.81 -2.04
CA ILE A 95 0.80 4.12 -1.39
C ILE A 95 1.98 5.04 -1.76
N SER A 96 3.20 4.50 -1.84
CA SER A 96 4.37 5.28 -2.25
C SER A 96 4.24 5.79 -3.69
N GLU A 97 3.72 4.97 -4.61
CA GLU A 97 3.45 5.38 -5.99
C GLU A 97 2.34 6.45 -6.07
N CYS A 98 1.29 6.32 -5.26
CA CYS A 98 0.25 7.34 -5.14
C CYS A 98 0.85 8.69 -4.70
N LEU A 99 1.70 8.70 -3.65
CA LEU A 99 2.30 9.93 -3.13
C LEU A 99 3.18 10.65 -4.17
N LYS A 100 3.90 9.90 -5.03
CA LYS A 100 4.69 10.50 -6.13
C LYS A 100 3.82 11.30 -7.10
N LYS A 101 2.60 10.81 -7.40
CA LYS A 101 1.63 11.51 -8.26
C LYS A 101 0.95 12.65 -7.51
N LEU A 102 0.43 12.37 -6.32
CA LEU A 102 -0.32 13.33 -5.50
C LEU A 102 0.50 14.57 -5.14
N GLN A 103 1.82 14.47 -4.96
CA GLN A 103 2.68 15.63 -4.70
C GLN A 103 2.60 16.72 -5.79
N LYS A 104 2.27 16.34 -7.04
CA LYS A 104 2.18 17.26 -8.18
C LYS A 104 0.77 17.81 -8.41
N CYS A 105 -0.23 17.36 -7.65
CA CYS A 105 -1.62 17.79 -7.77
C CYS A 105 -1.85 19.13 -7.05
N ASN A 106 -2.75 19.95 -7.58
CA ASN A 106 -3.10 21.25 -7.02
C ASN A 106 -4.47 21.28 -6.32
N SER A 107 -5.24 20.18 -6.42
CA SER A 107 -6.56 20.02 -5.81
C SER A 107 -6.86 18.55 -5.52
N LYS A 108 -7.72 18.26 -4.55
CA LYS A 108 -8.18 16.89 -4.25
C LYS A 108 -8.88 16.27 -5.44
N SER A 109 -9.71 17.04 -6.16
CA SER A 109 -10.39 16.56 -7.38
C SER A 109 -9.40 16.16 -8.48
N GLN A 110 -8.29 16.90 -8.65
CA GLN A 110 -7.22 16.48 -9.54
C GLN A 110 -6.55 15.20 -9.04
N GLY A 111 -6.30 15.10 -7.73
CA GLY A 111 -5.78 13.90 -7.08
C GLY A 111 -6.63 12.66 -7.36
N GLU A 112 -7.95 12.74 -7.19
CA GLU A 112 -8.88 11.64 -7.46
C GLU A 112 -8.81 11.16 -8.92
N LYS A 113 -8.72 12.08 -9.89
CA LYS A 113 -8.55 11.74 -11.31
C LYS A 113 -7.22 11.04 -11.58
N GLU A 114 -6.13 11.53 -11.00
CA GLU A 114 -4.80 10.91 -11.12
C GLU A 114 -4.77 9.53 -10.44
N MET A 115 -5.43 9.37 -9.29
CA MET A 115 -5.53 8.08 -8.58
C MET A 115 -6.37 7.07 -9.35
N TYR A 116 -7.45 7.51 -10.00
CA TYR A 116 -8.21 6.65 -10.91
C TYR A 116 -7.33 6.15 -12.07
N THR A 117 -6.64 7.06 -12.76
CA THR A 117 -5.72 6.72 -13.87
C THR A 117 -4.59 5.80 -13.40
N LEU A 118 -3.99 6.07 -12.24
CA LEU A 118 -2.95 5.22 -11.65
C LEU A 118 -3.50 3.84 -11.27
N GLY A 119 -4.74 3.76 -10.79
CA GLY A 119 -5.38 2.50 -10.41
C GLY A 119 -5.54 1.54 -11.58
N ILE A 120 -5.91 2.07 -12.75
CA ILE A 120 -6.10 1.28 -13.98
C ILE A 120 -4.82 1.08 -14.80
N THR A 121 -3.74 1.78 -14.46
CA THR A 121 -2.44 1.60 -15.13
C THR A 121 -1.96 0.16 -14.94
N ASN A 122 -1.36 -0.41 -16.00
CA ASN A 122 -0.85 -1.78 -15.98
C ASN A 122 0.48 -1.84 -15.22
N PHE A 123 0.42 -2.26 -13.96
CA PHE A 123 1.60 -2.58 -13.15
C PHE A 123 2.01 -4.04 -13.36
N PRO A 124 3.33 -4.35 -13.31
CA PRO A 124 3.77 -5.73 -13.36
C PRO A 124 3.25 -6.51 -12.16
N ILE A 125 2.89 -7.77 -12.38
CA ILE A 125 2.44 -8.70 -11.33
C ILE A 125 3.54 -9.74 -11.00
N PRO A 126 3.42 -10.51 -9.90
CA PRO A 126 4.35 -11.61 -9.60
C PRO A 126 4.61 -12.53 -10.81
N GLY A 127 5.87 -12.74 -11.13
CA GLY A 127 6.35 -13.50 -12.28
C GLY A 127 6.76 -12.66 -13.48
N GLU A 128 6.31 -11.39 -13.57
CA GLU A 128 6.66 -10.51 -14.69
C GLU A 128 7.98 -9.76 -14.46
N PRO A 129 8.72 -9.45 -15.54
CA PRO A 129 9.81 -8.49 -15.47
C PRO A 129 9.31 -7.15 -14.93
N GLY A 130 10.02 -6.60 -13.95
CA GLY A 130 9.67 -5.31 -13.32
C GLY A 130 8.94 -5.44 -12.00
N PHE A 131 8.35 -6.59 -11.65
CA PHE A 131 7.82 -6.78 -10.30
C PHE A 131 8.97 -6.92 -9.28
N PRO A 132 9.10 -6.01 -8.29
CA PRO A 132 10.31 -5.86 -7.48
C PRO A 132 10.56 -7.00 -6.47
N LEU A 133 9.57 -7.86 -6.26
CA LEU A 133 9.49 -8.85 -5.18
C LEU A 133 9.24 -10.29 -5.70
N ASN A 134 9.64 -10.60 -6.93
CA ASN A 134 9.47 -11.94 -7.54
C ASN A 134 10.06 -13.10 -6.71
N ALA A 135 11.03 -12.84 -5.83
CA ALA A 135 11.62 -13.87 -4.97
C ALA A 135 10.71 -14.31 -3.80
N ILE A 136 9.71 -13.50 -3.43
CA ILE A 136 8.86 -13.77 -2.26
C ILE A 136 7.36 -13.83 -2.59
N TYR A 137 6.98 -13.51 -3.82
CA TYR A 137 5.62 -13.66 -4.35
C TYR A 137 5.58 -14.81 -5.37
N ALA A 138 4.52 -15.61 -5.28
CA ALA A 138 4.25 -16.66 -6.25
C ALA A 138 3.60 -16.05 -7.49
N LYS A 139 4.11 -16.42 -8.68
CA LYS A 139 3.45 -16.12 -9.95
C LYS A 139 2.10 -16.86 -10.03
N PRO A 140 1.10 -16.33 -10.77
CA PRO A 140 -0.12 -17.09 -11.03
C PRO A 140 0.19 -18.40 -11.75
N ALA A 141 -0.45 -19.50 -11.35
CA ALA A 141 -0.19 -20.85 -11.85
C ALA A 141 -0.84 -21.10 -13.22
N ASN A 142 -1.94 -20.41 -13.52
CA ASN A 142 -2.69 -20.56 -14.77
C ASN A 142 -3.33 -19.22 -15.19
N LYS A 143 -3.91 -19.21 -16.40
CA LYS A 143 -4.51 -18.00 -17.00
C LYS A 143 -5.67 -17.43 -16.17
N GLN A 144 -6.49 -18.29 -15.56
CA GLN A 144 -7.59 -17.85 -14.73
C GLN A 144 -7.08 -17.14 -13.47
N GLU A 145 -6.05 -17.68 -12.84
CA GLU A 145 -5.40 -17.08 -11.67
C GLU A 145 -4.72 -15.74 -12.03
N ASP A 146 -4.10 -15.64 -13.21
CA ASP A 146 -3.52 -14.38 -13.71
C ASP A 146 -4.59 -13.29 -13.83
N GLU A 147 -5.73 -13.59 -14.45
CA GLU A 147 -6.85 -12.66 -14.61
C GLU A 147 -7.42 -12.21 -13.26
N VAL A 148 -7.61 -13.14 -12.32
CA VAL A 148 -8.10 -12.83 -10.96
C VAL A 148 -7.08 -12.00 -10.19
N MET A 149 -5.79 -12.32 -10.27
CA MET A 149 -4.73 -11.57 -9.60
C MET A 149 -4.67 -10.13 -10.11
N ARG A 150 -4.69 -9.92 -11.44
CA ARG A 150 -4.71 -8.57 -12.02
C ARG A 150 -5.93 -7.77 -11.57
N ALA A 151 -7.11 -8.39 -11.58
CA ALA A 151 -8.34 -7.75 -11.15
C ALA A 151 -8.32 -7.41 -9.65
N TYR A 152 -7.79 -8.29 -8.79
CA TYR A 152 -7.65 -8.03 -7.36
C TYR A 152 -6.69 -6.87 -7.08
N LEU A 153 -5.49 -6.89 -7.70
CA LEU A 153 -4.51 -5.83 -7.53
C LEU A 153 -5.04 -4.49 -8.07
N GLN A 154 -5.77 -4.48 -9.19
CA GLN A 154 -6.44 -3.29 -9.69
C GLN A 154 -7.47 -2.75 -8.70
N GLN A 155 -8.30 -3.61 -8.12
CA GLN A 155 -9.30 -3.22 -7.14
C GLN A 155 -8.66 -2.63 -5.88
N LEU A 156 -7.59 -3.25 -5.36
CA LEU A 156 -6.78 -2.71 -4.26
C LEU A 156 -6.21 -1.34 -4.60
N ARG A 157 -5.67 -1.16 -5.82
CA ARG A 157 -5.11 0.12 -6.27
C ARG A 157 -6.17 1.22 -6.31
N GLN A 158 -7.33 0.95 -6.91
CA GLN A 158 -8.41 1.94 -7.01
C GLN A 158 -8.92 2.37 -5.62
N GLU A 159 -9.19 1.40 -4.74
CA GLU A 159 -9.67 1.68 -3.38
C GLU A 159 -8.61 2.44 -2.55
N THR A 160 -7.35 2.01 -2.61
CA THR A 160 -6.24 2.66 -1.91
C THR A 160 -6.06 4.10 -2.37
N GLY A 161 -6.06 4.34 -3.68
CA GLY A 161 -5.90 5.68 -4.26
C GLY A 161 -7.01 6.63 -3.81
N LEU A 162 -8.26 6.17 -3.86
CA LEU A 162 -9.43 6.95 -3.42
C LEU A 162 -9.32 7.34 -1.93
N ARG A 163 -9.10 6.36 -1.05
CA ARG A 163 -8.99 6.61 0.40
C ARG A 163 -7.78 7.47 0.75
N LEU A 164 -6.69 7.36 -0.01
CA LEU A 164 -5.49 8.16 0.24
C LEU A 164 -5.71 9.64 -0.10
N CYS A 165 -6.52 9.98 -1.11
CA CYS A 165 -6.90 11.38 -1.38
C CYS A 165 -7.55 12.04 -0.16
N GLU A 166 -8.43 11.35 0.57
CA GLU A 166 -9.05 11.85 1.80
C GLU A 166 -8.04 12.14 2.92
N LYS A 167 -6.87 11.47 2.91
CA LYS A 167 -5.84 11.64 3.94
C LYS A 167 -4.78 12.66 3.56
N VAL A 168 -4.48 12.80 2.26
CA VAL A 168 -3.35 13.58 1.77
C VAL A 168 -3.70 15.06 1.61
N PHE A 169 -4.91 15.39 1.15
CA PHE A 169 -5.28 16.79 0.90
C PHE A 169 -5.79 17.48 2.18
N ASP A 170 -5.34 18.71 2.39
CA ASP A 170 -5.79 19.54 3.51
C ASP A 170 -7.19 20.13 3.20
N PRO A 171 -8.20 19.90 4.07
CA PRO A 171 -9.56 20.42 3.83
C PRO A 171 -9.65 21.94 3.72
N GLN A 172 -8.68 22.69 4.24
CA GLN A 172 -8.73 24.16 4.26
C GLN A 172 -8.21 24.80 2.97
N ASN A 173 -7.24 24.16 2.30
CA ASN A 173 -6.54 24.76 1.17
C ASN A 173 -6.46 23.87 -0.07
N ASP A 174 -6.97 22.64 0.01
CA ASP A 174 -7.05 21.67 -1.07
C ASP A 174 -5.68 21.27 -1.67
N LYS A 175 -4.58 21.48 -0.93
CA LYS A 175 -3.23 21.11 -1.36
C LYS A 175 -2.75 19.82 -0.68
N PRO A 176 -1.82 19.07 -1.33
CA PRO A 176 -1.17 17.93 -0.70
C PRO A 176 -0.42 18.32 0.57
N SER A 177 -0.75 17.67 1.68
CA SER A 177 -0.17 17.91 2.99
C SER A 177 1.31 17.52 3.03
N LYS A 178 2.16 18.43 3.55
CA LYS A 178 3.59 18.16 3.79
C LYS A 178 3.84 16.95 4.70
N TRP A 179 2.86 16.61 5.54
CA TRP A 179 2.90 15.46 6.46
C TRP A 179 2.69 14.12 5.77
N TRP A 180 2.40 14.13 4.46
CA TRP A 180 2.37 12.97 3.58
C TRP A 180 3.43 13.07 2.49
N THR A 181 3.60 14.24 1.86
CA THR A 181 4.58 14.40 0.76
C THR A 181 6.04 14.28 1.22
N CYS A 182 6.34 14.45 2.52
CA CYS A 182 7.67 14.19 3.06
C CYS A 182 8.12 12.72 2.92
N PHE A 183 7.19 11.77 2.70
CA PHE A 183 7.49 10.35 2.51
C PHE A 183 7.78 9.96 1.05
N VAL A 184 7.58 10.84 0.06
CA VAL A 184 7.69 10.51 -1.38
C VAL A 184 9.04 9.91 -1.79
N LYS A 185 10.13 10.34 -1.14
CA LYS A 185 11.49 9.83 -1.41
C LYS A 185 11.86 8.57 -0.61
N ARG A 186 10.99 8.11 0.30
CA ARG A 186 11.22 6.91 1.11
C ARG A 186 10.74 5.69 0.33
N GLN A 187 11.50 4.60 0.44
CA GLN A 187 11.18 3.34 -0.25
C GLN A 187 11.14 2.23 0.79
N PHE A 188 9.94 1.70 1.00
CA PHE A 188 9.73 0.50 1.80
C PHE A 188 10.52 -0.67 1.18
N MET A 189 11.30 -1.39 2.00
CA MET A 189 12.20 -2.48 1.56
C MET A 189 13.23 -2.09 0.48
N ASN A 190 13.47 -0.79 0.26
CA ASN A 190 14.19 -0.26 -0.91
C ASN A 190 13.62 -0.77 -2.25
N LYS A 191 12.29 -0.96 -2.32
CA LYS A 191 11.57 -1.41 -3.52
C LYS A 191 10.60 -0.33 -4.00
N SER A 192 10.22 -0.42 -5.27
CA SER A 192 9.23 0.45 -5.93
C SER A 192 8.48 -0.39 -6.96
N LEU A 193 7.18 -0.13 -7.15
CA LEU A 193 6.39 -0.80 -8.20
C LEU A 193 6.63 -0.16 -9.56
N SER A 194 7.01 1.11 -9.59
CA SER A 194 7.50 1.80 -10.78
C SER A 194 9.02 1.59 -10.91
N GLY A 195 9.52 1.41 -12.14
CA GLY A 195 10.96 1.32 -12.39
C GLY A 195 11.73 2.57 -11.95
N PRO A 196 13.07 2.51 -11.84
CA PRO A 196 13.88 3.67 -11.48
C PRO A 196 13.62 4.85 -12.43
N GLY A 197 13.23 6.01 -11.88
CA GLY A 197 13.07 7.26 -12.64
C GLY A 197 11.67 7.60 -13.14
N GLN A 198 10.63 6.83 -12.78
CA GLN A 198 9.22 7.14 -13.06
C GLN A 198 8.47 7.76 -11.87
#